data_AF-A0A846PB09-F1
#
_entry.id   AF-A0A846PB09-F1
#
_cell.length_a   1.000
_cell.length_b   1.000
_cell.length_c   1.000
_cell.angle_alpha   90.00
_cell.angle_beta   90.00
_cell.angle_gamma   90.00
#
_symmetry.space_group_name_H-M   'P 1'
#
loop_
_entity.id
_entity.type
_entity.pdbx_description
1 polymer ?
#
loop_
_entity_poly.entity_id
_entity_poly.type
_entity_poly.pdbx_seq_one_letter_code
_entity_poly.pdbx_strand_id
1 'polypeptide(L)'
;MNKKLLFLTIPVLVIAFIGVAWACYFQDFTPGANCEGWQVSGSIYLDGTYSFDLFYEVDLIQNSTIVASFTGSIPISGSTGLHPFAISQPWGMELCGDYVAEGLFYFNLYGYNYRQFSVPFNCPCDGNGGCGTPGFWKNRPDEWPVDELTLGGVLYNKAQLMAIFDMPTRGDITIILAQHLIAAKFNLLTGGDGSIIGDIAAADAYLASYPIGSKPNGLIKTEGGNIKDELVDYNETCPDGPLSAPSFLRTSGTPEEGKTWGAIKQLYK
;
A
#
# COMPACT_ATOMS: atom_id res chain seq x y z
N MET A 1 25.54 70.51 -44.83
CA MET A 1 24.16 70.48 -45.35
C MET A 1 23.49 69.24 -44.79
N ASN A 2 22.73 69.41 -43.70
CA ASN A 2 22.13 68.33 -42.91
C ASN A 2 20.97 67.67 -43.66
N LYS A 3 21.03 66.35 -43.91
CA LYS A 3 19.85 65.56 -44.27
C LYS A 3 19.44 64.71 -43.06
N LYS A 4 18.45 65.19 -42.31
CA LYS A 4 17.71 64.39 -41.33
C LYS A 4 16.87 63.37 -42.11
N LEU A 5 17.08 62.08 -41.88
CA LEU A 5 16.24 61.02 -42.42
C LEU A 5 15.06 60.83 -41.46
N LEU A 6 13.85 61.12 -41.94
CA LEU A 6 12.59 60.93 -41.24
C LEU A 6 12.28 59.43 -41.14
N PHE A 7 12.11 58.89 -39.93
CA PHE A 7 11.55 57.56 -39.73
C PHE A 7 10.02 57.64 -39.82
N LEU A 8 9.46 57.04 -40.87
CA LEU A 8 8.02 56.89 -41.05
C LEU A 8 7.57 55.64 -40.27
N THR A 9 7.00 55.81 -39.08
CA THR A 9 6.38 54.71 -38.33
C THR A 9 5.01 54.38 -38.93
N ILE A 10 4.91 53.23 -39.60
CA ILE A 10 3.64 52.66 -40.03
C ILE A 10 2.97 52.05 -38.79
N PRO A 11 1.77 52.48 -38.38
CA PRO A 11 1.06 51.79 -37.31
C PRO A 11 0.60 50.44 -37.85
N VAL A 12 1.21 49.36 -37.35
CA VAL A 12 0.70 48.00 -37.53
C VAL A 12 -0.60 47.91 -36.74
N LEU A 13 -1.73 48.05 -37.42
CA LEU A 13 -3.03 47.72 -36.88
C LEU A 13 -3.09 46.20 -36.71
N VAL A 14 -2.73 45.72 -35.52
CA VAL A 14 -2.97 44.33 -35.11
C VAL A 14 -4.47 44.21 -34.91
N ILE A 15 -5.19 43.81 -35.96
CA ILE A 15 -6.56 43.33 -35.83
C ILE A 15 -6.46 41.98 -35.12
N ALA A 16 -6.57 42.00 -33.79
CA ALA A 16 -6.86 40.81 -33.03
C ALA A 16 -8.25 40.34 -33.47
N PHE A 17 -8.30 39.36 -34.36
CA PHE A 17 -9.51 38.57 -34.55
C PHE A 17 -9.78 37.89 -33.21
N ILE A 18 -10.67 38.49 -32.42
CA ILE A 18 -11.33 37.80 -31.30
C ILE A 18 -12.30 36.83 -31.98
N GLY A 19 -11.78 35.70 -32.45
CA GLY A 19 -12.62 34.56 -32.74
C GLY A 19 -13.34 34.24 -31.44
N VAL A 20 -14.66 34.42 -31.42
CA VAL A 20 -15.50 33.85 -30.38
C VAL A 20 -15.40 32.34 -30.54
N ALA A 21 -14.40 31.75 -29.90
CA ALA A 21 -14.21 30.31 -29.93
C ALA A 21 -15.32 29.69 -29.10
N TRP A 22 -16.23 29.01 -29.78
CA TRP A 22 -17.24 28.13 -29.19
C TRP A 22 -16.50 26.94 -28.57
N ALA A 23 -15.88 27.18 -27.41
CA ALA A 23 -14.93 26.25 -26.81
C ALA A 23 -15.51 25.71 -25.51
N CYS A 24 -15.63 24.39 -25.44
CA CYS A 24 -15.80 23.69 -24.17
C CYS A 24 -14.41 23.43 -23.58
N TYR A 25 -14.16 23.82 -22.34
CA TYR A 25 -12.83 23.69 -21.72
C TYR A 25 -12.93 23.52 -20.20
N PHE A 26 -11.89 22.93 -19.60
CA PHE A 26 -11.75 22.89 -18.15
C PHE A 26 -11.46 24.30 -17.62
N GLN A 27 -12.38 24.85 -16.83
CA GLN A 27 -12.21 26.12 -16.14
C GLN A 27 -11.36 25.94 -14.87
N ASP A 28 -11.79 25.02 -14.01
CA ASP A 28 -11.12 24.67 -12.76
C ASP A 28 -10.76 23.19 -12.76
N PHE A 29 -9.63 22.84 -12.16
CA PHE A 29 -9.14 21.47 -12.06
C PHE A 29 -8.25 21.32 -10.83
N THR A 30 -8.77 20.64 -9.82
CA THR A 30 -8.15 20.48 -8.50
C THR A 30 -7.99 18.99 -8.20
N PRO A 31 -6.81 18.41 -8.50
CA PRO A 31 -6.49 17.05 -8.15
C PRO A 31 -6.05 16.94 -6.68
N GLY A 32 -6.24 15.77 -6.08
CA GLY A 32 -5.75 15.42 -4.77
C GLY A 32 -5.54 13.92 -4.64
N ALA A 33 -4.52 13.53 -3.88
CA ALA A 33 -4.23 12.15 -3.55
C ALA A 33 -3.68 12.09 -2.13
N ASN A 34 -4.05 11.05 -1.40
CA ASN A 34 -3.56 10.72 -0.07
C ASN A 34 -3.56 9.19 0.10
N CYS A 35 -3.41 8.69 1.32
CA CYS A 35 -3.34 7.25 1.58
C CYS A 35 -4.67 6.51 1.42
N GLU A 36 -5.79 7.22 1.49
CA GLU A 36 -7.11 6.61 1.38
C GLU A 36 -7.53 6.47 -0.09
N GLY A 37 -7.12 7.41 -0.94
CA GLY A 37 -7.53 7.43 -2.33
C GLY A 37 -7.06 8.64 -3.10
N TRP A 38 -7.64 8.78 -4.30
CA TRP A 38 -7.50 9.97 -5.13
C TRP A 38 -8.85 10.63 -5.35
N GLN A 39 -8.78 11.92 -5.66
CA GLN A 39 -9.94 12.72 -6.00
C GLN A 39 -9.57 13.80 -7.02
N VAL A 40 -10.52 14.14 -7.88
CA VAL A 40 -10.43 15.29 -8.77
C VAL A 40 -11.75 16.03 -8.74
N SER A 41 -11.69 17.34 -8.58
CA SER A 41 -12.85 18.22 -8.68
C SER A 41 -12.56 19.39 -9.60
N GLY A 42 -13.59 19.96 -10.21
CA GLY A 42 -13.42 21.08 -11.11
C GLY A 42 -14.71 21.50 -11.78
N SER A 43 -14.58 22.35 -12.79
CA SER A 43 -15.71 22.77 -13.62
C SER A 43 -15.31 22.76 -15.09
N ILE A 44 -16.23 22.33 -15.96
CA ILE A 44 -16.11 22.47 -17.41
C ILE A 44 -17.05 23.60 -17.83
N TYR A 45 -16.50 24.60 -18.53
CA TYR A 45 -17.34 25.58 -19.21
C TYR A 45 -17.85 24.98 -20.52
N LEU A 46 -19.16 25.05 -20.74
CA LEU A 46 -19.80 24.69 -22.00
C LEU A 46 -20.24 25.96 -22.72
N ASP A 47 -19.99 26.01 -24.03
CA ASP A 47 -20.54 27.04 -24.92
C ASP A 47 -21.53 26.39 -25.91
N GLY A 48 -22.75 26.16 -25.42
CA GLY A 48 -23.81 25.44 -26.11
C GLY A 48 -24.39 24.32 -25.26
N THR A 49 -25.29 23.53 -25.87
CA THR A 49 -25.93 22.40 -25.22
C THR A 49 -25.28 21.09 -25.66
N TYR A 50 -24.72 20.35 -24.71
CA TYR A 50 -23.96 19.13 -24.98
C TYR A 50 -24.32 18.00 -24.01
N SER A 51 -23.99 16.78 -24.42
CA SER A 51 -23.99 15.58 -23.60
C SER A 51 -22.81 14.71 -24.05
N PHE A 52 -21.89 14.40 -23.14
CA PHE A 52 -20.66 13.66 -23.44
C PHE A 52 -20.09 13.02 -22.17
N ASP A 53 -19.11 12.14 -22.33
CA ASP A 53 -18.40 11.52 -21.23
C ASP A 53 -17.03 12.20 -21.03
N LEU A 54 -16.74 12.55 -19.78
CA LEU A 54 -15.41 12.90 -19.30
C LEU A 54 -14.69 11.61 -18.90
N PHE A 55 -13.69 11.21 -19.67
CA PHE A 55 -12.88 10.02 -19.40
C PHE A 55 -11.74 10.35 -18.45
N TYR A 56 -11.32 9.36 -17.66
CA TYR A 56 -10.14 9.45 -16.84
C TYR A 56 -9.33 8.16 -16.82
N GLU A 57 -8.02 8.34 -16.66
CA GLU A 57 -7.03 7.31 -16.36
C GLU A 57 -6.17 7.86 -15.20
N VAL A 58 -6.01 7.09 -14.13
CA VAL A 58 -5.21 7.46 -12.96
C VAL A 58 -4.33 6.28 -12.58
N ASP A 59 -3.02 6.49 -12.61
CA ASP A 59 -2.02 5.52 -12.19
C ASP A 59 -1.47 5.91 -10.81
N LEU A 60 -1.36 4.91 -9.96
CA LEU A 60 -0.60 4.97 -8.73
C LEU A 60 0.81 4.44 -9.00
N ILE A 61 1.83 5.24 -8.74
CA ILE A 61 3.21 4.94 -9.07
C ILE A 61 4.07 4.91 -7.80
N GLN A 62 4.88 3.86 -7.64
CA GLN A 62 5.89 3.74 -6.60
C GLN A 62 7.23 3.34 -7.23
N ASN A 63 8.34 4.00 -6.86
CA ASN A 63 9.67 3.70 -7.41
C ASN A 63 9.69 3.62 -8.96
N SER A 64 8.97 4.52 -9.63
CA SER A 64 8.81 4.55 -11.10
C SER A 64 8.07 3.36 -11.72
N THR A 65 7.35 2.57 -10.91
CA THR A 65 6.54 1.44 -11.37
C THR A 65 5.06 1.71 -11.10
N ILE A 66 4.19 1.43 -12.07
CA ILE A 66 2.73 1.50 -11.89
C ILE A 66 2.31 0.31 -11.02
N VAL A 67 1.74 0.59 -9.85
CA VAL A 67 1.27 -0.42 -8.90
C VAL A 67 -0.24 -0.64 -8.95
N ALA A 68 -1.00 0.37 -9.43
CA ALA A 68 -2.43 0.26 -9.70
C ALA A 68 -2.85 1.28 -10.76
N SER A 69 -3.91 0.95 -11.52
CA SER A 69 -4.49 1.82 -12.54
C SER A 69 -6.01 1.87 -12.40
N PHE A 70 -6.57 3.07 -12.53
CA PHE A 70 -8.00 3.35 -12.40
C PHE A 70 -8.48 4.06 -13.66
N THR A 71 -9.48 3.49 -14.32
CA THR A 71 -10.02 4.07 -15.55
C THR A 71 -11.54 4.12 -15.48
N GLY A 72 -12.14 5.17 -16.03
CA GLY A 72 -13.59 5.26 -16.11
C GLY A 72 -14.07 6.53 -16.79
N SER A 73 -15.36 6.84 -16.64
CA SER A 73 -15.94 8.06 -17.18
C SER A 73 -17.05 8.63 -16.30
N ILE A 74 -17.30 9.93 -16.47
CA ILE A 74 -18.37 10.69 -15.80
C ILE A 74 -19.21 11.36 -16.89
N PRO A 75 -20.53 11.14 -16.94
CA PRO A 75 -21.38 11.81 -17.92
C PRO A 75 -21.55 13.29 -17.55
N ILE A 76 -21.30 14.17 -18.52
CA ILE A 76 -21.51 15.61 -18.43
C ILE A 76 -22.59 16.00 -19.45
N SER A 77 -23.64 16.66 -18.98
CA SER A 77 -24.67 17.21 -19.86
C SER A 77 -25.15 18.55 -19.33
N GLY A 78 -25.41 19.49 -20.24
CA GLY A 78 -25.75 20.84 -19.83
C GLY A 78 -25.85 21.81 -21.00
N SER A 79 -26.27 23.03 -20.69
CA SER A 79 -26.30 24.18 -21.60
C SER A 79 -25.17 25.15 -21.29
N THR A 80 -25.07 26.28 -22.01
CA THR A 80 -23.99 27.25 -21.82
C THR A 80 -23.79 27.65 -20.36
N GLY A 81 -22.57 27.51 -19.84
CA GLY A 81 -22.25 27.81 -18.45
C GLY A 81 -21.21 26.85 -17.84
N LEU A 82 -20.96 27.03 -16.54
CA LEU A 82 -20.06 26.17 -15.76
C LEU A 82 -20.79 24.94 -15.24
N HIS A 83 -20.19 23.77 -15.48
CA HIS A 83 -20.70 22.48 -15.02
C HIS A 83 -19.67 21.84 -14.10
N PRO A 84 -19.96 21.76 -12.79
CA PRO A 84 -19.04 21.16 -11.84
C PRO A 84 -18.99 19.65 -12.01
N PHE A 85 -17.83 19.07 -11.76
CA PHE A 85 -17.64 17.63 -11.63
C PHE A 85 -16.77 17.34 -10.41
N ALA A 86 -17.01 16.17 -9.81
CA ALA A 86 -16.18 15.65 -8.73
C ALA A 86 -16.17 14.13 -8.79
N ILE A 87 -15.00 13.55 -8.59
CA ILE A 87 -14.81 12.11 -8.46
C ILE A 87 -13.80 11.85 -7.36
N SER A 88 -14.05 10.80 -6.58
CA SER A 88 -13.12 10.26 -5.61
C SER A 88 -13.23 8.75 -5.65
N GLN A 89 -12.09 8.06 -5.63
CA GLN A 89 -12.01 6.61 -5.58
C GLN A 89 -10.95 6.20 -4.56
N PRO A 90 -11.21 5.18 -3.73
CA PRO A 90 -10.20 4.63 -2.86
C PRO A 90 -9.14 3.89 -3.69
N TRP A 91 -7.92 3.79 -3.17
CA TRP A 91 -6.90 2.94 -3.79
C TRP A 91 -7.25 1.46 -3.70
N GLY A 92 -8.08 1.07 -2.72
CA GLY A 92 -8.44 -0.32 -2.47
C GLY A 92 -7.29 -1.17 -1.92
N MET A 93 -6.22 -0.52 -1.43
CA MET A 93 -5.06 -1.14 -0.84
C MET A 93 -4.41 -0.19 0.18
N GLU A 94 -3.73 -0.78 1.16
CA GLU A 94 -2.90 -0.03 2.12
C GLU A 94 -1.61 0.44 1.44
N LEU A 95 -1.27 1.71 1.61
CA LEU A 95 -0.10 2.35 1.02
C LEU A 95 0.92 2.69 2.11
N CYS A 96 2.20 2.42 1.85
CA CYS A 96 3.30 2.84 2.71
C CYS A 96 4.50 3.27 1.86
N GLY A 97 4.99 4.48 2.17
CA GLY A 97 6.13 5.10 1.50
C GLY A 97 5.71 6.23 0.56
N ASP A 98 6.62 6.57 -0.34
CA ASP A 98 6.41 7.65 -1.31
C ASP A 98 5.70 7.14 -2.57
N TYR A 99 4.64 7.84 -2.95
CA TYR A 99 3.87 7.55 -4.15
C TYR A 99 3.65 8.80 -4.99
N VAL A 100 3.34 8.58 -6.25
CA VAL A 100 2.84 9.62 -7.16
C VAL A 100 1.53 9.11 -7.76
N ALA A 101 0.47 9.90 -7.61
CA ALA A 101 -0.74 9.72 -8.39
C ALA A 101 -0.61 10.54 -9.67
N GLU A 102 -0.52 9.86 -10.81
CA GLU A 102 -0.54 10.51 -12.12
C GLU A 102 -1.88 10.25 -12.78
N GLY A 103 -2.46 11.26 -13.42
CA GLY A 103 -3.74 11.06 -14.08
C GLY A 103 -3.96 11.95 -15.27
N LEU A 104 -4.79 11.46 -16.19
CA LEU A 104 -5.23 12.10 -17.41
C LEU A 104 -6.75 12.13 -17.42
N PHE A 105 -7.32 13.32 -17.51
CA PHE A 105 -8.75 13.56 -17.72
C PHE A 105 -8.94 14.14 -19.10
N TYR A 106 -9.86 13.60 -19.90
CA TYR A 106 -10.08 14.10 -21.25
C TYR A 106 -11.51 13.92 -21.74
N PHE A 107 -11.91 14.79 -22.67
CA PHE A 107 -13.13 14.65 -23.45
C PHE A 107 -12.89 15.14 -24.87
N ASN A 108 -13.71 14.65 -25.80
CA ASN A 108 -13.63 15.05 -27.20
C ASN A 108 -14.89 15.84 -27.59
N LEU A 109 -14.78 17.16 -27.58
CA LEU A 109 -15.80 18.09 -28.06
C LEU A 109 -15.09 19.19 -28.84
N TYR A 110 -15.26 19.18 -30.16
CA TYR A 110 -14.64 20.14 -31.08
C TYR A 110 -13.10 20.27 -30.90
N GLY A 111 -12.46 19.19 -30.45
CA GLY A 111 -11.05 19.16 -30.09
C GLY A 111 -10.77 18.17 -28.96
N TYR A 112 -9.49 17.84 -28.79
CA TYR A 112 -9.04 17.00 -27.69
C TYR A 112 -8.73 17.89 -26.47
N ASN A 113 -9.67 17.93 -25.53
CA ASN A 113 -9.53 18.71 -24.30
C ASN A 113 -9.06 17.78 -23.20
N TYR A 114 -7.94 18.11 -22.56
CA TYR A 114 -7.40 17.28 -21.49
C TYR A 114 -6.77 18.09 -20.36
N ARG A 115 -6.64 17.42 -19.21
CA ARG A 115 -5.86 17.86 -18.05
C ARG A 115 -5.08 16.66 -17.53
N GLN A 116 -3.83 16.92 -17.16
CA GLN A 116 -2.99 15.95 -16.49
C GLN A 116 -2.65 16.45 -15.09
N PHE A 117 -2.42 15.54 -14.17
CA PHE A 117 -1.84 15.84 -12.88
C PHE A 117 -0.79 14.82 -12.49
N SER A 118 0.10 15.25 -11.61
CA SER A 118 1.07 14.42 -10.91
C SER A 118 1.11 14.95 -9.49
N VAL A 119 0.55 14.17 -8.56
CA VAL A 119 0.44 14.53 -7.15
C VAL A 119 1.32 13.58 -6.35
N PRO A 120 2.50 14.01 -5.89
CA PRO A 120 3.28 13.23 -4.96
C PRO A 120 2.61 13.27 -3.59
N PHE A 121 2.57 12.12 -2.93
CA PHE A 121 2.14 12.02 -1.54
C PHE A 121 2.98 10.97 -0.83
N ASN A 122 3.25 11.22 0.44
CA ASN A 122 3.87 10.25 1.31
C ASN A 122 2.76 9.66 2.17
N CYS A 123 2.70 8.33 2.18
CA CYS A 123 1.98 7.62 3.21
C CYS A 123 2.99 7.28 4.29
N PRO A 124 2.88 7.91 5.48
CA PRO A 124 3.70 7.54 6.60
C PRO A 124 3.57 6.04 6.74
N CYS A 125 4.67 5.34 6.49
CA CYS A 125 4.80 4.02 7.05
C CYS A 125 4.80 4.29 8.54
N ASP A 126 3.74 3.91 9.22
CA ASP A 126 3.75 3.94 10.67
C ASP A 126 5.04 3.24 11.09
N GLY A 127 5.85 3.90 11.92
CA GLY A 127 7.06 3.33 12.51
C GLY A 127 6.77 2.17 13.48
N ASN A 128 5.65 1.47 13.25
CA ASN A 128 5.16 0.21 13.75
C ASN A 128 4.67 -0.52 12.48
N GLY A 129 5.33 -1.46 11.83
CA GLY A 129 6.46 -2.30 12.18
C GLY A 129 6.30 -3.54 11.33
N GLY A 130 7.35 -3.96 10.64
CA GLY A 130 7.29 -5.02 9.64
C GLY A 130 6.95 -6.40 10.21
N CYS A 131 5.68 -6.73 10.47
CA CYS A 131 5.31 -8.06 10.92
C CYS A 131 4.93 -8.97 9.75
N GLY A 132 5.89 -9.73 9.23
CA GLY A 132 5.71 -10.80 8.26
C GLY A 132 5.68 -12.19 8.90
N THR A 133 4.77 -13.06 8.44
CA THR A 133 4.77 -14.48 8.81
C THR A 133 5.93 -15.23 8.15
N PRO A 134 6.27 -16.46 8.57
CA PRO A 134 7.25 -17.28 7.85
C PRO A 134 6.96 -17.43 6.36
N GLY A 135 5.68 -17.56 5.98
CA GLY A 135 5.26 -17.66 4.59
C GLY A 135 5.47 -16.36 3.80
N PHE A 136 5.27 -15.21 4.44
CA PHE A 136 5.55 -13.90 3.83
C PHE A 136 7.03 -13.80 3.45
N TRP A 137 7.93 -14.01 4.41
CA TRP A 137 9.37 -13.88 4.18
C TRP A 137 9.90 -14.94 3.21
N LYS A 138 9.44 -16.18 3.32
CA LYS A 138 9.79 -17.25 2.38
C LYS A 138 9.56 -16.86 0.91
N ASN A 139 8.45 -16.20 0.63
CA ASN A 139 8.06 -15.84 -0.74
C ASN A 139 8.67 -14.52 -1.22
N ARG A 140 9.47 -13.84 -0.37
CA ARG A 140 10.06 -12.52 -0.64
C ARG A 140 11.55 -12.44 -0.28
N PRO A 141 12.41 -13.33 -0.81
CA PRO A 141 13.85 -13.34 -0.49
C PRO A 141 14.60 -12.08 -0.93
N ASP A 142 14.06 -11.33 -1.90
CA ASP A 142 14.64 -10.08 -2.37
C ASP A 142 14.37 -8.90 -1.40
N GLU A 143 13.39 -9.06 -0.50
CA GLU A 143 13.02 -8.08 0.54
C GLU A 143 13.68 -8.38 1.89
N TRP A 144 14.53 -9.42 1.99
CA TRP A 144 15.16 -9.77 3.27
C TRP A 144 16.11 -8.68 3.74
N PRO A 145 16.02 -8.24 5.01
CA PRO A 145 16.84 -7.13 5.52
C PRO A 145 18.32 -7.50 5.67
N VAL A 146 18.64 -8.80 5.72
CA VAL A 146 20.00 -9.35 5.82
C VAL A 146 20.10 -10.68 5.07
N ASP A 147 21.31 -11.00 4.59
CA ASP A 147 21.59 -12.28 3.91
C ASP A 147 22.07 -13.39 4.86
N GLU A 148 22.24 -13.11 6.15
CA GLU A 148 22.63 -14.10 7.16
C GLU A 148 21.98 -13.85 8.52
N LEU A 149 21.67 -14.91 9.25
CA LEU A 149 21.13 -14.86 10.60
C LEU A 149 21.72 -15.98 11.47
N THR A 150 21.98 -15.67 12.73
CA THR A 150 22.31 -16.67 13.74
C THR A 150 21.03 -17.27 14.30
N LEU A 151 20.92 -18.60 14.34
CA LEU A 151 19.84 -19.33 15.01
C LEU A 151 20.46 -20.37 15.94
N GLY A 152 20.13 -20.32 17.23
CA GLY A 152 20.66 -21.28 18.22
C GLY A 152 22.19 -21.32 18.30
N GLY A 153 22.85 -20.18 18.08
CA GLY A 153 24.31 -20.06 18.08
C GLY A 153 25.01 -20.51 16.79
N VAL A 154 24.26 -20.91 15.76
CA VAL A 154 24.82 -21.27 14.45
C VAL A 154 24.46 -20.18 13.43
N LEU A 155 25.46 -19.68 12.70
CA LEU A 155 25.26 -18.71 11.62
C LEU A 155 24.80 -19.42 10.34
N TYR A 156 23.68 -18.98 9.78
CA TYR A 156 23.12 -19.48 8.54
C TYR A 156 23.10 -18.39 7.47
N ASN A 157 23.57 -18.73 6.27
CA ASN A 157 23.46 -17.84 5.11
C ASN A 157 22.07 -17.93 4.44
N LYS A 158 21.80 -17.04 3.49
CA LYS A 158 20.53 -16.92 2.77
C LYS A 158 20.01 -18.24 2.21
N ALA A 159 20.87 -19.01 1.55
CA ALA A 159 20.48 -20.29 0.97
C ALA A 159 20.07 -21.32 2.04
N GLN A 160 20.78 -21.33 3.17
CA GLN A 160 20.44 -22.20 4.30
C GLN A 160 19.17 -21.75 5.01
N LEU A 161 18.95 -20.44 5.17
CA LEU A 161 17.70 -19.89 5.72
C LEU A 161 16.49 -20.24 4.84
N MET A 162 16.65 -20.13 3.51
CA MET A 162 15.62 -20.58 2.57
C MET A 162 15.35 -22.08 2.71
N ALA A 163 16.42 -22.89 2.82
CA ALA A 163 16.26 -24.33 3.03
C ALA A 163 15.48 -24.63 4.33
N ILE A 164 15.69 -23.87 5.41
CA ILE A 164 14.91 -23.99 6.67
C ILE A 164 13.43 -23.64 6.44
N PHE A 165 13.11 -22.60 5.68
CA PHE A 165 11.72 -22.27 5.28
C PHE A 165 11.06 -23.35 4.41
N ASP A 166 11.85 -24.10 3.64
CA ASP A 166 11.37 -25.21 2.81
C ASP A 166 11.25 -26.54 3.56
N MET A 167 11.85 -26.67 4.75
CA MET A 167 11.80 -27.92 5.51
C MET A 167 10.34 -28.30 5.86
N PRO A 168 9.89 -29.52 5.50
CA PRO A 168 8.58 -30.00 5.87
C PRO A 168 8.55 -30.26 7.38
N THR A 169 7.69 -29.53 8.10
CA THR A 169 7.68 -29.53 9.58
C THR A 169 7.39 -30.90 10.17
N ARG A 170 6.43 -31.68 9.62
CA ARG A 170 6.06 -33.05 10.06
C ARG A 170 5.87 -33.18 11.59
N GLY A 171 5.41 -32.09 12.23
CA GLY A 171 5.21 -32.00 13.68
C GLY A 171 6.48 -31.91 14.53
N ASP A 172 7.63 -31.64 13.92
CA ASP A 172 8.88 -31.28 14.59
C ASP A 172 8.84 -29.81 15.01
N ILE A 173 8.85 -29.57 16.31
CA ILE A 173 8.77 -28.23 16.86
C ILE A 173 10.01 -27.39 16.56
N THR A 174 11.19 -28.00 16.42
CA THR A 174 12.44 -27.25 16.16
C THR A 174 12.44 -26.60 14.78
N ILE A 175 11.85 -27.27 13.78
CA ILE A 175 11.68 -26.73 12.42
C ILE A 175 10.66 -25.59 12.44
N ILE A 176 9.51 -25.80 13.09
CA ILE A 176 8.45 -24.77 13.18
C ILE A 176 8.98 -23.54 13.92
N LEU A 177 9.64 -23.73 15.06
CA LEU A 177 10.22 -22.65 15.85
C LEU A 177 11.29 -21.89 15.06
N ALA A 178 12.17 -22.59 14.34
CA ALA A 178 13.18 -21.93 13.51
C ALA A 178 12.56 -21.05 12.42
N GLN A 179 11.50 -21.52 11.75
CA GLN A 179 10.79 -20.73 10.73
C GLN A 179 10.18 -19.45 11.32
N HIS A 180 9.55 -19.54 12.50
CA HIS A 180 9.00 -18.37 13.20
C HIS A 180 10.07 -17.45 13.78
N LEU A 181 11.21 -17.99 14.21
CA LEU A 181 12.34 -17.20 14.70
C LEU A 181 12.99 -16.38 13.58
N ILE A 182 13.14 -16.95 12.38
CA ILE A 182 13.64 -16.20 11.22
C ILE A 182 12.69 -15.04 10.92
N ALA A 183 11.38 -15.30 10.86
CA ALA A 183 10.38 -14.27 10.63
C ALA A 183 10.43 -13.16 11.69
N ALA A 184 10.45 -13.50 12.98
CA ALA A 184 10.51 -12.53 14.06
C ALA A 184 11.78 -11.67 14.01
N LYS A 185 12.93 -12.25 13.65
CA LYS A 185 14.18 -11.50 13.48
C LYS A 185 14.13 -10.54 12.30
N PHE A 186 13.60 -10.97 11.16
CA PHE A 186 13.39 -10.07 10.03
C PHE A 186 12.43 -8.94 10.40
N ASN A 187 11.34 -9.28 11.09
CA ASN A 187 10.36 -8.29 11.53
C ASN A 187 11.01 -7.20 12.38
N LEU A 188 11.77 -7.59 13.40
CA LEU A 188 12.52 -6.69 14.25
C LEU A 188 13.53 -5.83 13.47
N LEU A 189 14.26 -6.41 12.51
CA LEU A 189 15.20 -5.69 11.65
C LEU A 189 14.50 -4.70 10.70
N THR A 190 13.24 -4.94 10.36
CA THR A 190 12.39 -4.06 9.55
C THR A 190 11.50 -3.14 10.38
N GLY A 191 11.84 -2.92 11.66
CA GLY A 191 11.15 -1.95 12.52
C GLY A 191 9.96 -2.51 13.30
N GLY A 192 9.85 -3.82 13.45
CA GLY A 192 8.87 -4.48 14.34
C GLY A 192 9.09 -4.13 15.81
N ASP A 193 8.04 -4.32 16.62
CA ASP A 193 8.06 -4.00 18.05
C ASP A 193 9.15 -4.78 18.80
N GLY A 194 9.88 -4.09 19.67
CA GLY A 194 11.03 -4.63 20.40
C GLY A 194 10.66 -5.50 21.61
N SER A 195 9.37 -5.60 21.96
CA SER A 195 8.93 -6.46 23.07
C SER A 195 9.32 -7.93 22.87
N ILE A 196 9.43 -8.39 21.62
CA ILE A 196 9.76 -9.76 21.25
C ILE A 196 11.21 -10.20 21.55
N ILE A 197 12.10 -9.28 21.91
CA ILE A 197 13.54 -9.57 22.09
C ILE A 197 13.77 -10.69 23.11
N GLY A 198 12.94 -10.75 24.17
CA GLY A 198 13.00 -11.81 25.19
C GLY A 198 12.69 -13.20 24.61
N ASP A 199 11.64 -13.31 23.80
CA ASP A 199 11.19 -14.58 23.20
C ASP A 199 12.12 -15.03 22.07
N ILE A 200 12.68 -14.10 21.31
CA ILE A 200 13.76 -14.38 20.35
C ILE A 200 14.96 -15.03 21.08
N ALA A 201 15.38 -14.46 22.21
CA ALA A 201 16.47 -15.02 22.99
C ALA A 201 16.13 -16.40 23.57
N ALA A 202 14.89 -16.62 24.02
CA ALA A 202 14.40 -17.92 24.47
C ALA A 202 14.40 -18.96 23.34
N ALA A 203 13.95 -18.57 22.14
CA ALA A 203 13.96 -19.44 20.96
C ALA A 203 15.38 -19.81 20.53
N ASP A 204 16.32 -18.86 20.56
CA ASP A 204 17.74 -19.14 20.32
C ASP A 204 18.31 -20.11 21.37
N ALA A 205 18.05 -19.88 22.66
CA ALA A 205 18.51 -20.79 23.71
C ALA A 205 17.93 -22.20 23.56
N TYR A 206 16.66 -22.31 23.16
CA TYR A 206 16.02 -23.59 22.88
C TYR A 206 16.67 -24.31 21.69
N LEU A 207 16.90 -23.61 20.57
CA LEU A 207 17.52 -24.21 19.37
C LEU A 207 19.02 -24.51 19.56
N ALA A 208 19.71 -23.82 20.47
CA ALA A 208 21.06 -24.17 20.87
C ALA A 208 21.11 -25.50 21.64
N SER A 209 20.06 -25.81 22.43
CA SER A 209 19.94 -27.06 23.19
C SER A 209 19.38 -28.20 22.34
N TYR A 210 18.50 -27.90 21.39
CA TYR A 210 17.80 -28.85 20.52
C TYR A 210 17.94 -28.43 19.06
N PRO A 211 18.93 -28.96 18.33
CA PRO A 211 19.20 -28.56 16.94
C PRO A 211 17.99 -28.75 16.01
N ILE A 212 17.90 -27.92 14.97
CA ILE A 212 16.84 -27.96 13.96
C ILE A 212 16.76 -29.37 13.34
N GLY A 213 15.58 -30.00 13.39
CA GLY A 213 15.34 -31.35 12.90
C GLY A 213 15.50 -32.46 13.96
N SER A 214 15.83 -32.12 15.21
CA SER A 214 16.02 -33.11 16.29
C SER A 214 14.72 -33.75 16.80
N LYS A 215 13.57 -33.18 16.45
CA LYS A 215 12.23 -33.70 16.77
C LYS A 215 12.05 -34.11 18.24
N PRO A 216 12.23 -33.18 19.21
CA PRO A 216 12.04 -33.48 20.61
C PRO A 216 10.58 -33.88 20.90
N ASN A 217 10.38 -34.55 22.04
CA ASN A 217 9.09 -35.08 22.48
C ASN A 217 8.80 -34.72 23.95
N GLY A 218 7.61 -35.05 24.43
CA GLY A 218 7.21 -34.82 25.83
C GLY A 218 7.27 -33.35 26.22
N LEU A 219 7.75 -33.08 27.44
CA LEU A 219 7.84 -31.74 28.00
C LEU A 219 8.73 -30.80 27.18
N ILE A 220 9.80 -31.32 26.56
CA ILE A 220 10.70 -30.53 25.71
C ILE A 220 9.95 -30.01 24.48
N LYS A 221 9.08 -30.85 23.89
CA LYS A 221 8.24 -30.41 22.78
C LYS A 221 7.23 -29.34 23.21
N THR A 222 6.63 -29.50 24.39
CA THR A 222 5.69 -28.52 24.93
C THR A 222 6.35 -27.18 25.18
N GLU A 223 7.55 -27.18 25.78
CA GLU A 223 8.34 -25.96 26.01
C GLU A 223 8.62 -25.21 24.71
N GLY A 224 9.12 -25.89 23.68
CA GLY A 224 9.34 -25.28 22.36
C GLY A 224 8.03 -24.82 21.71
N GLY A 225 6.92 -25.51 21.99
CA GLY A 225 5.57 -25.14 21.58
C GLY A 225 5.15 -23.78 22.13
N ASN A 226 5.35 -23.56 23.43
CA ASN A 226 4.99 -22.31 24.10
C ASN A 226 5.80 -21.13 23.54
N ILE A 227 7.12 -21.29 23.40
CA ILE A 227 7.98 -20.24 22.80
C ILE A 227 7.52 -19.94 21.37
N LYS A 228 7.18 -20.99 20.60
CA LYS A 228 6.67 -20.83 19.24
C LYS A 228 5.34 -20.08 19.23
N ASP A 229 4.44 -20.29 20.20
CA ASP A 229 3.16 -19.58 20.26
C ASP A 229 3.38 -18.07 20.45
N GLU A 230 4.31 -17.64 21.32
CA GLU A 230 4.67 -16.21 21.46
C GLU A 230 5.21 -15.61 20.15
N LEU A 231 6.08 -16.35 19.44
CA LEU A 231 6.58 -15.88 18.15
C LEU A 231 5.47 -15.87 17.08
N VAL A 232 4.52 -16.79 17.12
CA VAL A 232 3.36 -16.79 16.22
C VAL A 232 2.52 -15.54 16.48
N ASP A 233 2.16 -15.29 17.74
CA ASP A 233 1.35 -14.15 18.12
C ASP A 233 2.02 -12.86 17.66
N TYR A 234 3.33 -12.69 17.89
CA TYR A 234 4.06 -11.53 17.38
C TYR A 234 4.08 -11.41 15.85
N ASN A 235 4.26 -12.53 15.14
CA ASN A 235 4.29 -12.54 13.68
C ASN A 235 2.90 -12.35 13.06
N GLU A 236 1.81 -12.59 13.80
CA GLU A 236 0.42 -12.57 13.33
C GLU A 236 -0.42 -11.41 13.87
N THR A 237 -0.08 -10.81 15.02
CA THR A 237 -0.81 -9.68 15.62
C THR A 237 -0.10 -8.36 15.40
N CYS A 238 -0.69 -7.50 14.58
CA CYS A 238 -0.39 -6.08 14.53
C CYS A 238 -1.62 -5.30 15.05
N PRO A 239 -1.46 -4.34 15.98
CA PRO A 239 -2.51 -3.38 16.28
C PRO A 239 -2.64 -2.37 15.13
N ASP A 240 -3.86 -2.20 14.61
CA ASP A 240 -4.22 -1.04 13.81
C ASP A 240 -3.91 0.25 14.61
N GLY A 241 -3.16 1.21 14.05
CA GLY A 241 -2.91 2.50 14.71
C GLY A 241 -4.18 3.40 14.77
N PRO A 242 -4.30 4.32 15.76
CA PRO A 242 -5.58 4.82 16.30
C PRO A 242 -6.00 6.19 15.66
N LEU A 243 -7.24 6.64 15.41
CA LEU A 243 -8.66 6.38 15.74
C LEU A 243 -9.47 6.86 14.50
N SER A 244 -10.60 6.35 14.01
CA SER A 244 -11.85 6.03 14.70
C SER A 244 -12.84 5.31 13.77
N ALA A 245 -13.35 4.14 14.16
CA ALA A 245 -14.77 3.86 13.94
C ALA A 245 -15.54 4.48 15.13
N PRO A 246 -16.64 5.21 14.93
CA PRO A 246 -17.37 5.81 16.04
C PRO A 246 -17.96 4.72 16.91
N SER A 247 -17.75 4.88 18.22
CA SER A 247 -18.30 4.07 19.29
C SER A 247 -19.83 4.01 19.20
N PHE A 248 -20.37 2.98 18.57
CA PHE A 248 -21.75 2.56 18.76
C PHE A 248 -21.78 1.30 19.63
N LEU A 249 -21.91 1.56 20.94
CA LEU A 249 -22.52 0.70 21.96
C LEU A 249 -22.14 -0.80 21.93
N ARG A 250 -21.04 -1.16 22.58
CA ARG A 250 -20.97 -2.47 23.27
C ARG A 250 -21.52 -2.30 24.68
N THR A 251 -22.83 -2.46 24.81
CA THR A 251 -23.43 -2.80 26.09
C THR A 251 -22.87 -4.13 26.56
N SER A 252 -22.46 -4.15 27.82
CA SER A 252 -22.03 -5.32 28.59
C SER A 252 -22.92 -6.54 28.39
N GLY A 253 -22.31 -7.66 28.00
CA GLY A 253 -22.94 -8.97 28.01
C GLY A 253 -22.02 -10.04 27.43
N THR A 254 -21.15 -10.63 28.26
CA THR A 254 -20.77 -12.04 28.08
C THR A 254 -22.01 -12.90 28.38
N PRO A 255 -22.24 -13.99 27.63
CA PRO A 255 -21.56 -15.24 27.98
C PRO A 255 -21.01 -16.06 26.79
N GLU A 256 -19.91 -16.75 27.09
CA GLU A 256 -19.35 -17.99 26.51
C GLU A 256 -19.74 -18.43 25.08
N GLU A 257 -18.71 -18.60 24.24
CA GLU A 257 -18.50 -19.81 23.41
C GLU A 257 -17.04 -19.77 22.92
N GLY A 258 -16.15 -20.74 23.13
CA GLY A 258 -16.37 -22.16 23.38
C GLY A 258 -16.20 -22.95 22.08
N LYS A 259 -14.95 -23.16 21.63
CA LYS A 259 -14.39 -24.38 21.00
C LYS A 259 -13.19 -24.03 20.12
N THR A 260 -12.02 -24.54 20.52
CA THR A 260 -10.81 -24.50 19.72
C THR A 260 -10.96 -25.35 18.45
N TRP A 261 -10.24 -24.96 17.40
CA TRP A 261 -10.19 -25.58 16.06
C TRP A 261 -10.03 -27.12 16.04
N GLY A 262 -9.55 -27.71 17.14
CA GLY A 262 -9.49 -29.16 17.33
C GLY A 262 -10.85 -29.87 17.33
N ALA A 263 -11.94 -29.19 17.71
CA ALA A 263 -13.28 -29.79 17.74
C ALA A 263 -13.93 -29.92 16.34
N ILE A 264 -13.53 -29.07 15.38
CA ILE A 264 -14.14 -29.03 14.03
C ILE A 264 -13.65 -30.18 13.14
N LYS A 265 -12.44 -30.71 13.41
CA LYS A 265 -11.84 -31.79 12.60
C LYS A 265 -12.50 -33.17 12.78
N GLN A 266 -13.35 -33.35 13.79
CA GLN A 266 -14.07 -34.62 13.97
C GLN A 266 -15.36 -34.74 13.15
N LEU A 267 -15.76 -33.69 12.42
CA LEU A 267 -16.98 -33.68 11.62
C LEU A 267 -16.78 -34.09 10.15
N TYR A 268 -15.55 -34.41 9.74
CA TYR A 268 -15.23 -34.91 8.39
C TYR A 268 -14.52 -36.27 8.43
N LYS A 269 -15.10 -37.22 9.16
CA LYS A 269 -14.82 -38.66 9.01
C LYS A 269 -16.08 -39.41 8.62
#